data_AF-A0A960BZD8-F1
#
_entry.id   AF-A0A960BZD8-F1
#
_cell.length_a   1.000
_cell.length_b   1.000
_cell.length_c   1.000
_cell.angle_alpha   90.00
_cell.angle_beta   90.00
_cell.angle_gamma   90.00
#
_symmetry.space_group_name_H-M   'P 1'
#
loop_
_entity.id
_entity.type
_entity.pdbx_description
1 polymer ?
#
loop_
_entity_poly.entity_id
_entity_poly.type
_entity_poly.pdbx_seq_one_letter_code
_entity_poly.pdbx_strand_id
1 'polypeptide(L)'
;RHARRAGRLVAAIAEHMAPGGVLRGGGGGDGGLFAGITARYLALAANRLPDDPAVREVAREIVLASATAAWDNRCTVAGSPLFGSFWDRPAELPTGGGQPARFAGGAVHGSAVAERDLSVQLSAWMLMEAAHTVSVSRG
;
A
#
# COMPACT_ATOMS: atom_id res chain seq x y z
N ARG A 1 8.69 -23.20 -12.04
CA ARG A 1 9.87 -22.44 -11.54
C ARG A 1 9.49 -21.06 -10.98
N HIS A 2 8.73 -20.25 -11.71
CA HIS A 2 8.37 -18.89 -11.30
C HIS A 2 7.37 -18.82 -10.14
N ALA A 3 6.35 -19.69 -10.09
CA ALA A 3 5.37 -19.73 -8.99
C ALA A 3 6.02 -19.92 -7.61
N ARG A 4 6.91 -20.92 -7.46
CA ARG A 4 7.68 -21.13 -6.23
C ARG A 4 8.52 -19.91 -5.82
N ARG A 5 9.05 -19.14 -6.78
CA ARG A 5 9.80 -17.91 -6.48
C ARG A 5 8.86 -16.80 -6.00
N ALA A 6 7.69 -16.67 -6.63
CA ALA A 6 6.66 -15.72 -6.20
C ALA A 6 6.17 -16.05 -4.78
N GLY A 7 5.93 -17.32 -4.45
CA GLY A 7 5.53 -17.71 -3.09
C GLY A 7 6.58 -17.38 -2.02
N ARG A 8 7.86 -17.63 -2.29
CA ARG A 8 8.93 -17.17 -1.39
C ARG A 8 8.99 -15.64 -1.24
N LEU A 9 8.68 -14.90 -2.31
CA LEU A 9 8.65 -13.44 -2.24
C LEU A 9 7.46 -12.94 -1.40
N VAL A 10 6.28 -13.56 -1.51
CA VAL A 10 5.13 -13.25 -0.65
C VAL A 10 5.49 -13.49 0.81
N ALA A 11 6.12 -14.62 1.14
CA ALA A 11 6.58 -14.90 2.50
C ALA A 11 7.58 -13.85 3.02
N ALA A 12 8.56 -13.46 2.19
CA ALA A 12 9.52 -12.41 2.55
C ALA A 12 8.86 -11.03 2.74
N ILE A 13 7.83 -10.70 1.95
CA ILE A 13 7.04 -9.48 2.13
C ILE A 13 6.31 -9.52 3.48
N ALA A 14 5.67 -10.64 3.82
CA ALA A 14 5.00 -10.82 5.10
C ALA A 14 5.96 -10.58 6.28
N GLU A 15 7.16 -11.17 6.21
CA GLU A 15 8.14 -11.10 7.30
C GLU A 15 8.79 -9.71 7.44
N HIS A 16 9.19 -9.09 6.33
CA HIS A 16 10.06 -7.92 6.38
C HIS A 16 9.35 -6.60 6.06
N MET A 17 8.25 -6.66 5.30
CA MET A 17 7.52 -5.48 4.83
C MET A 17 6.13 -5.34 5.46
N ALA A 18 5.59 -6.42 6.03
CA ALA A 18 4.32 -6.41 6.75
C ALA A 18 4.34 -7.24 8.06
N PRO A 19 5.32 -7.05 8.97
CA PRO A 19 5.44 -7.88 10.18
C PRO A 19 4.24 -7.77 11.15
N GLY A 20 3.40 -6.74 11.00
CA GLY A 20 2.12 -6.58 11.72
C GLY A 20 0.89 -6.82 10.84
N GLY A 21 1.05 -7.46 9.68
CA GLY A 21 -0.01 -7.67 8.68
C GLY A 21 -0.29 -6.47 7.77
N VAL A 22 0.18 -5.27 8.15
CA VAL A 22 0.03 -4.04 7.36
C VAL A 22 1.34 -3.72 6.63
N LEU A 23 1.26 -3.42 5.32
CA LEU A 23 2.41 -2.98 4.54
C LEU A 23 3.00 -1.68 5.10
N ARG A 24 4.32 -1.66 5.29
CA ARG A 24 5.05 -0.46 5.68
C ARG A 24 4.99 0.62 4.61
N GLY A 25 4.80 1.85 5.07
CA GLY A 25 4.86 3.06 4.25
C GLY A 25 6.26 3.38 3.73
N GLY A 26 6.33 4.11 2.62
CA GLY A 26 7.58 4.57 2.00
C GLY A 26 7.85 6.07 2.16
N GLY A 27 7.04 6.79 2.95
CA GLY A 27 7.09 8.25 3.03
C GLY A 27 6.46 8.92 1.81
N GLY A 28 6.93 10.13 1.47
CA GLY A 28 6.47 10.91 0.31
C GLY A 28 7.31 10.68 -0.96
N GLY A 29 7.06 11.49 -1.99
CA GLY A 29 7.79 11.44 -3.24
C GLY A 29 7.63 10.10 -3.94
N ASP A 30 8.69 9.54 -4.53
CA ASP A 30 8.60 8.23 -5.19
C ASP A 30 8.20 7.11 -4.22
N GLY A 31 8.69 7.19 -2.98
CA GLY A 31 8.42 6.22 -1.92
C GLY A 31 6.93 6.07 -1.59
N GLY A 32 6.15 7.14 -1.79
CA GLY A 32 4.71 7.12 -1.57
C GLY A 32 3.98 6.05 -2.40
N LEU A 33 4.50 5.71 -3.60
CA LEU A 33 3.85 4.77 -4.51
C LEU A 33 4.17 3.29 -4.22
N PHE A 34 5.23 3.02 -3.47
CA PHE A 34 5.80 1.67 -3.37
C PHE A 34 4.84 0.66 -2.73
N ALA A 35 4.18 1.03 -1.63
CA ALA A 35 3.25 0.15 -0.93
C ALA A 35 2.05 -0.24 -1.82
N GLY A 36 1.50 0.71 -2.57
CA GLY A 36 0.39 0.48 -3.52
C GLY A 36 0.78 -0.46 -4.66
N ILE A 37 1.99 -0.33 -5.21
CA ILE A 37 2.51 -1.27 -6.22
C ILE A 37 2.64 -2.67 -5.63
N THR A 38 3.21 -2.80 -4.42
CA THR A 38 3.29 -4.09 -3.72
C THR A 38 1.91 -4.69 -3.51
N ALA A 39 0.94 -3.91 -3.01
CA ALA A 39 -0.44 -4.35 -2.78
C ALA A 39 -1.11 -4.86 -4.06
N ARG A 40 -0.92 -4.16 -5.19
CA ARG A 40 -1.45 -4.58 -6.51
C ARG A 40 -0.95 -5.97 -6.90
N TYR A 41 0.35 -6.25 -6.71
CA TYR A 41 0.92 -7.55 -7.07
C TYR A 41 0.66 -8.64 -6.03
N LEU A 42 0.50 -8.30 -4.76
CA LEU A 42 -0.02 -9.24 -3.76
C LEU A 42 -1.46 -9.66 -4.10
N ALA A 43 -2.33 -8.73 -4.50
CA ALA A 43 -3.68 -9.08 -4.95
C ALA A 43 -3.68 -9.95 -6.21
N LEU A 44 -2.75 -9.73 -7.14
CA LEU A 44 -2.56 -10.63 -8.29
C LEU A 44 -2.13 -12.03 -7.84
N ALA A 45 -1.21 -12.14 -6.89
CA ALA A 45 -0.76 -13.42 -6.34
C ALA A 45 -1.91 -14.14 -5.61
N ALA A 46 -2.63 -13.43 -4.74
CA ALA A 46 -3.81 -13.93 -4.04
C ALA A 46 -4.87 -14.49 -5.00
N ASN A 47 -5.06 -13.87 -6.16
CA ASN A 47 -6.07 -14.31 -7.13
C ASN A 47 -5.58 -15.35 -8.14
N ARG A 48 -4.29 -15.39 -8.49
CA ARG A 48 -3.82 -16.16 -9.68
C ARG A 48 -2.60 -17.04 -9.47
N LEU A 49 -1.99 -17.08 -8.28
CA LEU A 49 -0.84 -17.95 -8.05
C LEU A 49 -1.30 -19.43 -8.06
N PRO A 50 -0.75 -20.30 -8.92
CA PRO A 50 -1.17 -21.70 -8.99
C PRO A 50 -0.61 -22.51 -7.82
N ASP A 51 -1.37 -23.53 -7.41
CA ASP A 51 -0.94 -24.64 -6.54
C ASP A 51 -0.32 -24.24 -5.18
N ASP A 52 -0.71 -23.10 -4.62
CA ASP A 52 -0.28 -22.67 -3.27
C ASP A 52 -1.37 -21.87 -2.52
N PRO A 53 -2.44 -22.54 -2.03
CA PRO A 53 -3.54 -21.87 -1.35
C PRO A 53 -3.11 -21.10 -0.10
N ALA A 54 -2.12 -21.59 0.64
CA ALA A 54 -1.61 -20.94 1.84
C ALA A 54 -0.93 -19.61 1.51
N VAL A 55 -0.07 -19.57 0.49
CA VAL A 55 0.55 -18.32 0.03
C VAL A 55 -0.48 -17.34 -0.52
N ARG A 56 -1.51 -17.83 -1.23
CA ARG A 56 -2.61 -16.98 -1.71
C ARG A 56 -3.34 -16.32 -0.56
N GLU A 57 -3.60 -17.07 0.52
CA GLU A 57 -4.26 -16.55 1.70
C GLU A 57 -3.40 -15.50 2.41
N VAL A 58 -2.10 -15.76 2.62
CA VAL A 58 -1.18 -14.76 3.20
C VAL A 58 -1.17 -13.46 2.38
N ALA A 59 -1.11 -13.56 1.04
CA ALA A 59 -1.16 -12.38 0.19
C ALA A 59 -2.50 -11.62 0.30
N ARG A 60 -3.62 -12.35 0.39
CA ARG A 60 -4.96 -11.80 0.59
C ARG A 60 -5.06 -11.08 1.94
N GLU A 61 -4.64 -11.73 3.02
CA GLU A 61 -4.68 -11.19 4.38
C GLU A 61 -3.91 -9.87 4.49
N ILE A 62 -2.69 -9.81 3.94
CA ILE A 62 -1.88 -8.58 3.95
C ILE A 62 -2.61 -7.43 3.24
N VAL A 63 -3.21 -7.70 2.06
CA VAL A 63 -3.93 -6.68 1.28
C VAL A 63 -5.15 -6.18 2.06
N LEU A 64 -5.95 -7.09 2.62
CA LEU A 64 -7.16 -6.73 3.36
C LEU A 64 -6.83 -6.00 4.67
N ALA A 65 -5.88 -6.50 5.46
CA ALA A 65 -5.46 -5.86 6.70
C ALA A 65 -4.88 -4.47 6.45
N SER A 66 -4.06 -4.33 5.40
CA SER A 66 -3.53 -3.02 4.98
C SER A 66 -4.65 -2.06 4.58
N ALA A 67 -5.66 -2.53 3.83
CA ALA A 67 -6.77 -1.70 3.39
C ALA A 67 -7.65 -1.24 4.55
N THR A 68 -7.97 -2.13 5.48
CA THR A 68 -8.68 -1.79 6.72
C THR A 68 -7.90 -0.74 7.50
N ALA A 69 -6.60 -0.96 7.74
CA ALA A 69 -5.77 -0.02 8.49
C ALA A 69 -5.68 1.36 7.80
N ALA A 70 -5.47 1.37 6.47
CA ALA A 70 -5.43 2.62 5.69
C ALA A 70 -6.76 3.37 5.76
N TRP A 71 -7.88 2.64 5.71
CA TRP A 71 -9.21 3.23 5.81
C TRP A 71 -9.45 3.82 7.21
N ASP A 72 -9.20 3.05 8.27
CA ASP A 72 -9.46 3.48 9.63
C ASP A 72 -8.59 4.67 10.06
N ASN A 73 -7.38 4.75 9.52
CA ASN A 73 -6.44 5.83 9.80
C ASN A 73 -6.53 7.03 8.83
N ARG A 74 -7.40 7.01 7.82
CA ARG A 74 -7.54 8.14 6.88
C ARG A 74 -8.07 9.39 7.58
N CYS A 75 -7.68 10.56 7.09
CA CYS A 75 -8.40 11.79 7.38
C CYS A 75 -9.59 11.99 6.43
N THR A 76 -10.54 12.83 6.81
CA THR A 76 -11.61 13.29 5.93
C THR A 76 -11.42 14.78 5.64
N VAL A 77 -11.28 15.14 4.37
CA VAL A 77 -11.11 16.52 3.89
C VAL A 77 -12.21 16.83 2.89
N ALA A 78 -13.05 17.83 3.20
CA ALA A 78 -14.19 18.21 2.36
C ALA A 78 -15.08 17.02 1.94
N GLY A 79 -15.27 16.04 2.83
CA GLY A 79 -16.06 14.83 2.57
C GLY A 79 -15.33 13.70 1.82
N SER A 80 -14.09 13.91 1.40
CA SER A 80 -13.27 12.91 0.71
C SER A 80 -12.17 12.34 1.61
N PRO A 81 -11.75 11.07 1.41
CA PRO A 81 -10.67 10.49 2.17
C PRO A 81 -9.32 11.08 1.76
N LEU A 82 -8.48 11.36 2.75
CA LEU A 82 -7.06 11.64 2.58
C LEU A 82 -6.27 10.56 3.30
N PHE A 83 -5.45 9.83 2.55
CA PHE A 83 -4.72 8.69 3.09
C PHE A 83 -3.29 9.05 3.50
N GLY A 84 -2.80 8.34 4.52
CA GLY A 84 -1.46 8.46 5.07
C GLY A 84 -0.39 7.80 4.19
N SER A 85 0.84 8.29 4.30
CA SER A 85 2.03 7.61 3.75
C SER A 85 2.39 6.33 4.51
N PHE A 86 1.87 6.17 5.73
CA PHE A 86 1.92 4.98 6.57
C PHE A 86 0.50 4.64 7.00
N TRP A 87 0.08 3.38 6.83
CA TRP A 87 -1.31 2.97 7.04
C TRP A 87 -1.61 2.46 8.45
N ASP A 88 -0.59 2.27 9.27
CA ASP A 88 -0.66 1.80 10.65
C ASP A 88 -0.87 2.92 11.68
N ARG A 89 -1.03 4.17 11.23
CA ARG A 89 -1.21 5.35 12.07
C ARG A 89 -2.05 6.41 11.37
N PRO A 90 -2.71 7.31 12.12
CA PRO A 90 -3.53 8.37 11.54
C PRO A 90 -2.78 9.21 10.51
N ALA A 91 -3.43 9.51 9.39
CA ALA A 91 -2.93 10.41 8.37
C ALA A 91 -2.77 11.83 8.93
N GLU A 92 -1.81 12.59 8.39
CA GLU A 92 -1.59 13.98 8.74
C GLU A 92 -2.22 14.90 7.70
N LEU A 93 -2.96 15.92 8.13
CA LEU A 93 -3.53 16.93 7.23
C LEU A 93 -2.43 17.90 6.77
N PRO A 94 -2.19 18.02 5.45
CA PRO A 94 -1.25 19.01 4.94
C PRO A 94 -1.70 20.41 5.31
N THR A 95 -0.80 21.17 5.95
CA THR A 95 -1.01 22.60 6.16
C THR A 95 -0.52 23.39 4.95
N GLY A 96 -0.91 24.67 4.84
CA GLY A 96 -0.48 25.53 3.73
C GLY A 96 1.02 25.82 3.68
N GLY A 97 1.76 25.53 4.76
CA GLY A 97 3.20 25.70 4.88
C GLY A 97 4.00 24.44 4.57
N GLY A 98 5.33 24.55 4.68
CA GLY A 98 6.26 23.44 4.47
C GLY A 98 6.75 23.30 3.03
N GLN A 99 7.82 22.52 2.86
CA GLN A 99 8.43 22.33 1.56
C GLN A 99 7.57 21.39 0.71
N PRO A 100 7.20 21.77 -0.54
CA PRO A 100 6.56 20.85 -1.46
C PRO A 100 7.55 19.80 -1.95
N ALA A 101 7.03 18.71 -2.50
CA ALA A 101 7.82 17.72 -3.21
C ALA A 101 8.65 18.35 -4.34
N ARG A 102 9.86 17.82 -4.55
CA ARG A 102 10.83 18.37 -5.51
C ARG A 102 11.53 17.26 -6.27
N PHE A 103 11.74 17.50 -7.55
CA PHE A 103 12.58 16.65 -8.37
C PHE A 103 14.05 17.04 -8.19
N ALA A 104 14.89 16.09 -7.77
CA ALA A 104 16.33 16.27 -7.71
C ALA A 104 17.04 14.93 -7.92
N GLY A 105 18.17 14.94 -8.64
CA GLY A 105 18.99 13.73 -8.81
C GLY A 105 18.29 12.54 -9.48
N GLY A 106 17.23 12.77 -10.26
CA GLY A 106 16.49 11.70 -10.94
C GLY A 106 15.36 11.07 -10.12
N ALA A 107 15.10 11.56 -8.91
CA ALA A 107 14.03 11.09 -8.04
C ALA A 107 13.14 12.26 -7.57
N VAL A 108 11.91 11.95 -7.17
CA VAL A 108 11.02 12.89 -6.49
C VAL A 108 11.19 12.72 -4.98
N HIS A 109 11.68 13.76 -4.32
CA HIS A 109 11.67 13.86 -2.86
C HIS A 109 10.31 14.32 -2.37
N GLY A 110 9.84 13.74 -1.27
CA GLY A 110 8.51 14.01 -0.74
C GLY A 110 8.34 15.41 -0.18
N SER A 111 7.08 15.84 -0.10
CA SER A 111 6.69 17.03 0.65
C SER A 111 6.99 16.86 2.14
N ALA A 112 7.07 17.98 2.87
CA ALA A 112 7.20 17.97 4.33
C ALA A 112 6.07 17.18 5.02
N VAL A 113 4.84 17.27 4.49
CA VAL A 113 3.72 16.39 4.83
C VAL A 113 3.45 15.50 3.62
N ALA A 114 3.79 14.22 3.74
CA ALA A 114 3.80 13.27 2.62
C ALA A 114 2.40 13.05 2.02
N GLU A 115 1.35 13.22 2.81
CA GLU A 115 -0.06 13.09 2.42
C GLU A 115 -0.45 14.07 1.31
N ARG A 116 0.31 15.16 1.13
CA ARG A 116 0.16 16.10 0.01
C ARG A 116 0.61 15.51 -1.34
N ASP A 117 1.47 14.49 -1.32
CA ASP A 117 2.06 13.95 -2.53
C ASP A 117 1.06 13.04 -3.25
N LEU A 118 0.93 13.25 -4.57
CA LEU A 118 0.03 12.45 -5.40
C LEU A 118 0.38 10.95 -5.32
N SER A 119 1.67 10.61 -5.19
CA SER A 119 2.13 9.23 -5.05
C SER A 119 1.52 8.53 -3.83
N VAL A 120 1.41 9.22 -2.69
CA VAL A 120 0.80 8.69 -1.46
C VAL A 120 -0.68 8.43 -1.66
N GLN A 121 -1.41 9.38 -2.26
CA GLN A 121 -2.84 9.21 -2.52
C GLN A 121 -3.11 8.10 -3.56
N LEU A 122 -2.33 8.05 -4.64
CA LEU A 122 -2.44 6.98 -5.63
C LEU A 122 -2.19 5.60 -5.03
N SER A 123 -1.19 5.49 -4.15
CA SER A 123 -0.84 4.24 -3.46
C SER A 123 -2.00 3.68 -2.64
N ALA A 124 -2.69 4.53 -1.89
CA ALA A 124 -3.84 4.11 -1.09
C ALA A 124 -5.05 3.76 -1.96
N TRP A 125 -5.32 4.51 -3.04
CA TRP A 125 -6.39 4.14 -3.98
C TRP A 125 -6.10 2.82 -4.70
N MET A 126 -4.85 2.57 -5.09
CA MET A 126 -4.43 1.27 -5.61
C MET A 126 -4.67 0.14 -4.61
N LEU A 127 -4.44 0.38 -3.32
CA LEU A 127 -4.74 -0.57 -2.25
C LEU A 127 -6.24 -0.85 -2.12
N MET A 128 -7.10 0.18 -2.16
CA MET A 128 -8.56 -0.01 -2.08
C MET A 128 -9.07 -0.87 -3.23
N GLU A 129 -8.61 -0.59 -4.45
CA GLU A 129 -8.95 -1.40 -5.63
C GLU A 129 -8.40 -2.83 -5.50
N ALA A 130 -7.16 -2.99 -5.04
CA ALA A 130 -6.56 -4.31 -4.80
C ALA A 130 -7.39 -5.12 -3.78
N ALA A 131 -7.79 -4.50 -2.67
CA ALA A 131 -8.65 -5.09 -1.65
C ALA A 131 -10.02 -5.47 -2.19
N HIS A 132 -10.61 -4.65 -3.06
CA HIS A 132 -11.84 -5.01 -3.77
C HIS A 132 -11.65 -6.28 -4.60
N THR A 133 -10.57 -6.39 -5.38
CA THR A 133 -10.34 -7.58 -6.23
C THR A 133 -10.17 -8.89 -5.45
N VAL A 134 -9.69 -8.84 -4.21
CA VAL A 134 -9.53 -10.04 -3.37
C VAL A 134 -10.71 -10.24 -2.43
N SER A 135 -11.48 -9.22 -2.06
CA SER A 135 -12.70 -9.42 -1.25
C SER A 135 -13.82 -10.09 -2.06
N VAL A 136 -13.86 -9.85 -3.37
CA VAL A 136 -14.89 -10.35 -4.29
C VAL A 136 -14.54 -11.73 -4.87
N SER A 137 -13.52 -12.45 -4.36
CA SER A 137 -13.11 -13.75 -4.89
C SER A 137 -14.28 -14.73 -5.00
N ARG A 138 -14.80 -14.87 -6.23
CA ARG A 138 -15.71 -15.93 -6.66
C ARG A 138 -14.94 -17.26 -6.55
N GLY A 139 -15.56 -18.23 -5.87
CA GLY A 139 -15.04 -19.59 -5.73
C GLY A 139 -14.76 -20.26 -7.07
#